data_AF-A0A8T5SAT2-F1
#
_entry.id   AF-A0A8T5SAT2-F1
#
_cell.length_a   1.000
_cell.length_b   1.000
_cell.length_c   1.000
_cell.angle_alpha   90.00
_cell.angle_beta   90.00
_cell.angle_gamma   90.00
#
_symmetry.space_group_name_H-M   'P 1'
#
loop_
_entity.id
_entity.type
_entity.pdbx_description
1 polymer ?
#
loop_
_entity_poly.entity_id
_entity_poly.type
_entity_poly.pdbx_seq_one_letter_code
_entity_poly.pdbx_strand_id
1 'polypeptide(L)'
;MSNITVKEEFHEFGKYMRIAAILTIVSITAGIASIIAMIFVFIAMGSLKRVNNTLNNSWLHEFRSKYIRGIISRICGMVVLIAGGVNLALFFFISTPFPIYVSLSIPIILMISGIVFIYVGVAAEMKAWKNLKLFFENNFKMFPANISKEAIEGCDKLKKGTLLSSLWFLIVPAIIGFIYQVKGYFMLAALNKLSTYNAPESLELQTTLPKPQPINNLERNINFCPSCGAKLSGPAKYCFLCGSEIS
;
A
#
# COMPACT_ATOMS: atom_id res chain seq x y z
N MET A 1 23.11 -10.48 1.33
CA MET A 1 22.02 -9.73 2.00
C MET A 1 20.83 -10.67 2.13
N SER A 2 20.28 -10.88 3.33
CA SER A 2 19.34 -11.98 3.61
C SER A 2 17.90 -11.63 3.22
N ASN A 3 17.05 -12.65 3.05
CA ASN A 3 15.59 -12.49 2.86
C ASN A 3 14.92 -11.66 3.98
N ILE A 4 15.55 -11.58 5.16
CA ILE A 4 15.09 -10.79 6.31
C ILE A 4 15.11 -9.30 5.95
N THR A 5 16.20 -8.82 5.34
CA THR A 5 16.33 -7.40 4.95
C THR A 5 15.28 -7.01 3.90
N VAL A 6 14.96 -7.91 2.97
CA VAL A 6 13.92 -7.64 1.95
C VAL A 6 12.54 -7.50 2.60
N LYS A 7 12.19 -8.36 3.56
CA LYS A 7 10.91 -8.30 4.27
C LYS A 7 10.76 -7.02 5.10
N GLU A 8 11.83 -6.60 5.78
CA GLU A 8 11.87 -5.36 6.54
C GLU A 8 11.62 -4.13 5.67
N GLU A 9 12.19 -4.08 4.47
CA GLU A 9 11.96 -2.99 3.53
C GLU A 9 10.52 -2.95 3.00
N PHE A 10 9.90 -4.11 2.76
CA PHE A 10 8.48 -4.17 2.42
C PHE A 10 7.57 -3.79 3.59
N HIS A 11 7.97 -4.12 4.83
CA HIS A 11 7.29 -3.66 6.03
C HIS A 11 7.29 -2.13 6.13
N GLU A 12 8.45 -1.49 5.98
CA GLU A 12 8.54 -0.02 5.95
C GLU A 12 7.78 0.59 4.78
N PHE A 13 7.81 -0.02 3.58
CA PHE A 13 6.96 0.39 2.47
C PHE A 13 5.47 0.40 2.86
N GLY A 14 4.96 -0.70 3.42
CA GLY A 14 3.56 -0.79 3.86
C GLY A 14 3.20 0.23 4.93
N LYS A 15 4.11 0.52 5.86
CA LYS A 15 3.92 1.53 6.91
C LYS A 15 3.75 2.92 6.31
N TYR A 16 4.59 3.31 5.36
CA TYR A 16 4.46 4.60 4.67
C TYR A 16 3.21 4.68 3.79
N MET A 17 2.82 3.57 3.13
CA MET A 17 1.56 3.52 2.39
C MET A 17 0.34 3.69 3.31
N ARG A 18 0.38 3.18 4.55
CA ARG A 18 -0.67 3.43 5.56
C ARG A 18 -0.79 4.91 5.90
N ILE A 19 0.33 5.56 6.15
CA ILE A 19 0.38 6.98 6.48
C ILE A 19 -0.14 7.80 5.29
N ALA A 20 0.30 7.49 4.07
CA ALA A 20 -0.19 8.14 2.86
C ALA A 20 -1.71 7.96 2.68
N ALA A 21 -2.26 6.78 2.97
CA ALA A 21 -3.71 6.53 2.90
C ALA A 21 -4.50 7.42 3.86
N ILE A 22 -4.07 7.50 5.12
CA ILE A 22 -4.71 8.33 6.16
C ILE A 22 -4.64 9.81 5.77
N LEU A 23 -3.46 10.28 5.35
CA LEU A 23 -3.28 11.67 4.93
C LEU A 23 -4.10 12.00 3.67
N THR A 24 -4.27 11.05 2.76
CA THR A 24 -5.15 11.22 1.58
C THR A 24 -6.60 11.43 2.01
N ILE A 25 -7.10 10.72 3.03
CA ILE A 25 -8.44 10.96 3.58
C ILE A 25 -8.53 12.36 4.21
N VAL A 26 -7.56 12.71 5.05
CA VAL A 26 -7.50 14.02 5.74
C VAL A 26 -7.38 15.17 4.73
N SER A 27 -6.84 14.93 3.54
CA SER A 27 -6.69 15.95 2.50
C SER A 27 -8.00 16.52 1.97
N ILE A 28 -9.13 15.83 2.18
CA ILE A 28 -10.46 16.37 1.86
C ILE A 28 -10.75 17.61 2.70
N THR A 29 -10.36 17.61 3.98
CA THR A 29 -10.63 18.73 4.90
C THR A 29 -9.47 19.71 5.00
N ALA A 30 -8.22 19.23 4.84
CA ALA A 30 -7.02 20.04 4.96
C ALA A 30 -6.14 19.91 3.71
N GLY A 31 -6.20 20.89 2.80
CA GLY A 31 -5.49 20.84 1.52
C GLY A 31 -3.98 20.56 1.61
N ILE A 32 -3.31 21.03 2.68
CA ILE A 32 -1.88 20.81 2.92
C ILE A 32 -1.55 19.31 3.09
N ALA A 33 -2.49 18.50 3.61
CA ALA A 33 -2.27 17.07 3.84
C ALA A 33 -2.00 16.30 2.53
N SER A 34 -2.45 16.80 1.37
CA SER A 34 -2.16 16.20 0.06
C SER A 34 -0.66 16.24 -0.28
N ILE A 35 0.01 17.36 0.03
CA ILE A 35 1.46 17.53 -0.19
C ILE A 35 2.23 16.59 0.73
N ILE A 36 1.82 16.49 2.00
CA ILE A 36 2.44 15.59 2.97
C ILE A 36 2.24 14.13 2.56
N ALA A 37 1.04 13.74 2.12
CA ALA A 37 0.76 12.40 1.60
C ALA A 37 1.69 12.04 0.43
N MET A 38 1.90 12.98 -0.49
CA MET A 38 2.82 12.79 -1.62
C MET A 38 4.25 12.52 -1.14
N ILE A 39 4.75 13.27 -0.16
CA ILE A 39 6.08 13.06 0.43
C ILE A 39 6.21 11.64 0.98
N PHE A 40 5.21 11.14 1.70
CA PHE A 40 5.22 9.77 2.23
C PHE A 40 5.24 8.70 1.13
N VAL A 41 4.58 8.93 0.00
CA VAL A 41 4.68 8.01 -1.14
C VAL A 41 6.09 8.02 -1.74
N PHE A 42 6.76 9.17 -1.79
CA PHE A 42 8.17 9.25 -2.19
C PHE A 42 9.11 8.50 -1.23
N ILE A 43 8.87 8.62 0.08
CA ILE A 43 9.62 7.87 1.10
C ILE A 43 9.38 6.35 0.91
N ALA A 44 8.13 5.93 0.69
CA ALA A 44 7.78 4.54 0.42
C ALA A 44 8.55 3.99 -0.80
N MET A 45 8.64 4.75 -1.88
CA MET A 45 9.45 4.37 -3.05
C MET A 45 10.94 4.22 -2.74
N GLY A 46 11.45 4.92 -1.72
CA GLY A 46 12.82 4.74 -1.21
C GLY A 46 13.06 3.32 -0.72
N SER A 47 12.10 2.73 0.01
CA SER A 47 12.17 1.33 0.46
C SER A 47 12.16 0.36 -0.73
N LEU A 48 11.30 0.59 -1.73
CA LEU A 48 11.29 -0.24 -2.94
C LEU A 48 12.57 -0.12 -3.78
N LYS A 49 13.26 1.04 -3.75
CA LYS A 49 14.59 1.18 -4.36
C LYS A 49 15.60 0.26 -3.68
N ARG A 50 15.60 0.20 -2.34
CA ARG A 50 16.51 -0.68 -1.57
C ARG A 50 16.20 -2.15 -1.85
N VAL A 51 14.94 -2.55 -1.86
CA VAL A 51 14.52 -3.90 -2.31
C VAL A 51 15.03 -4.20 -3.71
N ASN A 52 14.83 -3.27 -4.66
CA ASN A 52 15.25 -3.49 -6.05
C ASN A 52 16.77 -3.65 -6.18
N ASN A 53 17.56 -2.93 -5.39
CA ASN A 53 19.01 -3.10 -5.39
C ASN A 53 19.43 -4.50 -4.92
N THR A 54 18.63 -5.14 -4.05
CA THR A 54 18.88 -6.50 -3.56
C THR A 54 18.36 -7.58 -4.51
N LEU A 55 17.14 -7.42 -5.02
CA LEU A 55 16.48 -8.42 -5.87
C LEU A 55 16.84 -8.29 -7.36
N ASN A 56 17.42 -7.15 -7.75
CA ASN A 56 17.73 -6.77 -9.14
C ASN A 56 16.55 -7.05 -10.10
N ASN A 57 15.36 -6.55 -9.74
CA ASN A 57 14.12 -6.91 -10.42
C ASN A 57 13.64 -5.81 -11.39
N SER A 58 13.57 -6.12 -12.69
CA SER A 58 13.17 -5.15 -13.71
C SER A 58 11.80 -4.50 -13.45
N TRP A 59 10.84 -5.23 -12.88
CA TRP A 59 9.49 -4.71 -12.60
C TRP A 59 9.49 -3.62 -11.52
N LEU A 60 10.31 -3.76 -10.47
CA LEU A 60 10.44 -2.75 -9.42
C LEU A 60 11.18 -1.51 -9.92
N HIS A 61 12.24 -1.71 -10.71
CA HIS A 61 12.93 -0.60 -11.38
C HIS A 61 11.98 0.19 -12.29
N GLU A 62 11.24 -0.50 -13.15
CA GLU A 62 10.26 0.12 -14.05
C GLU A 62 9.10 0.77 -13.32
N PHE A 63 8.60 0.18 -12.22
CA PHE A 63 7.60 0.80 -11.36
C PHE A 63 8.07 2.18 -10.90
N ARG A 64 9.24 2.25 -10.25
CA ARG A 64 9.77 3.48 -9.68
C ARG A 64 10.03 4.55 -10.76
N SER A 65 10.68 4.16 -11.86
CA SER A 65 11.00 5.08 -12.95
C SER A 65 9.73 5.69 -13.57
N LYS A 66 8.73 4.86 -13.88
CA LYS A 66 7.48 5.34 -14.50
C LYS A 66 6.62 6.14 -13.53
N TYR A 67 6.61 5.78 -12.24
CA TYR A 67 5.87 6.52 -11.23
C TYR A 67 6.44 7.95 -11.06
N ILE A 68 7.76 8.07 -10.91
CA ILE A 68 8.44 9.38 -10.80
C ILE A 68 8.22 10.21 -12.07
N ARG A 69 8.43 9.62 -13.26
CA ARG A 69 8.18 10.30 -14.54
C ARG A 69 6.72 10.75 -14.66
N GLY A 70 5.78 9.92 -14.20
CA GLY A 70 4.35 10.23 -14.18
C GLY A 70 4.04 11.46 -13.35
N ILE A 71 4.56 11.52 -12.11
CA ILE A 71 4.37 12.67 -11.22
C ILE A 71 4.96 13.95 -11.82
N ILE A 72 6.20 13.90 -12.31
CA ILE A 72 6.86 15.08 -12.92
C ILE A 72 6.04 15.59 -14.11
N SER A 73 5.59 14.69 -14.99
CA SER A 73 4.75 15.04 -16.14
C SER A 73 3.43 15.71 -15.71
N ARG A 74 2.80 15.22 -14.64
CA ARG A 74 1.57 15.82 -14.10
C ARG A 74 1.82 17.22 -13.51
N ILE A 75 2.89 17.40 -12.76
CA ILE A 75 3.26 18.71 -12.19
C ILE A 75 3.52 19.72 -13.32
N CYS A 76 4.35 19.36 -14.31
CA CYS A 76 4.60 20.21 -15.47
C CYS A 76 3.30 20.53 -16.24
N GLY A 77 2.47 19.52 -16.49
CA GLY A 77 1.19 19.72 -17.17
C GLY A 77 0.25 20.65 -16.42
N MET A 78 0.18 20.55 -15.09
CA MET A 78 -0.63 21.46 -14.25
C MET A 78 -0.11 22.90 -14.29
N VAL A 79 1.21 23.11 -14.23
CA VAL A 79 1.80 24.46 -14.34
C VAL A 79 1.47 25.09 -15.69
N VAL A 80 1.62 24.33 -16.79
CA VAL A 80 1.29 24.78 -18.14
C VAL A 80 -0.20 25.09 -18.28
N LEU A 81 -1.06 24.25 -17.70
CA LEU A 81 -2.51 24.44 -17.72
C LEU A 81 -2.95 25.70 -16.95
N ILE A 82 -2.37 25.93 -15.76
CA ILE A 82 -2.61 27.16 -14.97
C ILE A 82 -2.15 28.39 -15.76
N ALA A 83 -0.95 28.35 -16.36
CA ALA A 83 -0.46 29.44 -17.18
C ALA A 83 -1.39 29.72 -18.37
N GLY A 84 -1.88 28.68 -19.06
CA GLY A 84 -2.88 28.81 -20.13
C GLY A 84 -4.18 29.43 -19.64
N GLY A 85 -4.70 28.99 -18.50
CA GLY A 85 -5.91 29.53 -17.88
C GLY A 85 -5.79 30.99 -17.45
N VAL A 86 -4.65 31.38 -16.85
CA VAL A 86 -4.36 32.77 -16.48
C VAL A 86 -4.26 33.65 -17.72
N ASN A 87 -3.57 33.20 -18.77
CA ASN A 87 -3.49 33.93 -20.04
C ASN A 87 -4.88 34.10 -20.68
N LEU A 88 -5.71 33.06 -20.65
CA LEU A 88 -7.08 33.14 -21.15
C LEU A 88 -7.92 34.13 -20.34
N ALA A 89 -7.80 34.12 -19.02
CA ALA A 89 -8.51 35.07 -18.17
C ALA A 89 -8.07 36.51 -18.45
N LEU A 90 -6.77 36.78 -18.49
CA LEU A 90 -6.21 38.10 -18.78
C LEU A 90 -6.66 38.65 -20.13
N PHE A 91 -6.81 37.79 -21.15
CA PHE A 91 -7.35 38.19 -22.45
C PHE A 91 -8.73 38.85 -22.37
N PHE A 92 -9.59 38.43 -21.43
CA PHE A 92 -10.92 39.04 -21.24
C PHE A 92 -10.89 40.36 -20.45
N PHE A 93 -9.83 40.61 -19.67
CA PHE A 93 -9.73 41.79 -18.80
C PHE A 93 -8.81 42.89 -19.35
N ILE A 94 -7.87 42.55 -20.24
CA ILE A 94 -6.87 43.47 -20.76
C ILE A 94 -7.05 43.57 -22.28
N SER A 95 -7.34 44.77 -22.78
CA SER A 95 -7.31 45.03 -24.23
C SER A 95 -5.91 44.79 -24.77
N THR A 96 -5.78 43.80 -25.64
CA THR A 96 -4.51 43.50 -26.31
C THR A 96 -4.43 44.23 -27.66
N PRO A 97 -3.25 44.72 -28.07
CA PRO A 97 -3.07 45.34 -29.37
C PRO A 97 -2.99 44.32 -30.53
N PHE A 98 -3.02 43.03 -30.21
CA PHE A 98 -2.89 41.94 -31.18
C PHE A 98 -4.26 41.53 -31.74
N PRO A 99 -4.30 40.99 -32.97
CA PRO A 99 -5.52 40.40 -33.50
C PRO A 99 -6.07 39.29 -32.57
N ILE A 100 -7.40 39.26 -32.43
CA ILE A 100 -8.11 38.34 -31.51
C ILE A 100 -7.66 36.88 -31.70
N TYR A 101 -7.51 36.42 -32.95
CA TYR A 101 -7.12 35.04 -33.24
C TYR A 101 -5.72 34.69 -32.72
N VAL A 102 -4.76 35.63 -32.77
CA VAL A 102 -3.40 35.41 -32.24
C VAL A 102 -3.46 35.32 -30.72
N SER A 103 -4.13 36.27 -30.08
CA SER A 103 -4.23 36.34 -28.63
C SER A 103 -4.94 35.13 -28.02
N LEU A 104 -5.94 34.59 -28.72
CA LEU A 104 -6.73 33.44 -28.27
C LEU A 104 -6.05 32.09 -28.60
N SER A 105 -5.20 32.04 -29.63
CA SER A 105 -4.47 30.81 -30.00
C SER A 105 -3.45 30.37 -28.95
N ILE A 106 -2.71 31.29 -28.35
CA ILE A 106 -1.67 31.02 -27.34
C ILE A 106 -2.23 30.28 -26.10
N PRO A 107 -3.25 30.79 -25.40
CA PRO A 107 -3.81 30.11 -24.23
C PRO A 107 -4.44 28.77 -24.59
N ILE A 108 -5.08 28.63 -25.76
CA ILE A 108 -5.59 27.33 -26.23
C ILE A 108 -4.46 26.32 -26.38
N ILE A 109 -3.36 26.68 -27.06
CA ILE A 109 -2.21 25.78 -27.24
C ILE A 109 -1.61 25.38 -25.89
N LEU A 110 -1.47 26.33 -24.96
CA LEU A 110 -1.00 26.04 -23.60
C LEU A 110 -1.96 25.08 -22.86
N MET A 111 -3.26 25.30 -22.93
CA MET A 111 -4.23 24.40 -22.28
C MET A 111 -4.18 22.99 -22.89
N ILE A 112 -4.18 22.87 -24.22
CA ILE A 112 -4.10 21.56 -24.91
C ILE A 112 -2.80 20.84 -24.53
N SER A 113 -1.66 21.53 -24.59
CA SER A 113 -0.37 20.93 -24.22
C SER A 113 -0.33 20.51 -22.75
N GLY A 114 -0.86 21.33 -21.84
CA GLY A 114 -1.00 20.99 -20.42
C GLY A 114 -1.82 19.72 -20.19
N ILE A 115 -2.97 19.60 -20.88
CA ILE A 115 -3.82 18.40 -20.84
C ILE A 115 -3.06 17.17 -21.33
N VAL A 116 -2.33 17.27 -22.46
CA VAL A 116 -1.53 16.17 -23.00
C VAL A 116 -0.48 15.71 -21.99
N PHE A 117 0.26 16.62 -21.36
CA PHE A 117 1.25 16.28 -20.33
C PHE A 117 0.63 15.57 -19.11
N ILE A 118 -0.57 15.99 -18.68
CA ILE A 118 -1.29 15.34 -17.59
C ILE A 118 -1.64 13.90 -17.98
N TYR A 119 -2.20 13.67 -19.16
CA TYR A 119 -2.58 12.32 -19.60
C TYR A 119 -1.38 11.39 -19.86
N VAL A 120 -0.27 11.93 -20.37
CA VAL A 120 1.00 11.19 -20.45
C VAL A 120 1.46 10.76 -19.06
N GLY A 121 1.34 11.65 -18.07
CA GLY A 121 1.69 11.36 -16.69
C GLY A 121 0.80 10.29 -16.06
N VAL A 122 -0.52 10.37 -16.27
CA VAL A 122 -1.51 9.37 -15.85
C VAL A 122 -1.21 8.00 -16.45
N ALA A 123 -0.92 7.93 -17.75
CA ALA A 123 -0.58 6.68 -18.43
C ALA A 123 0.72 6.06 -17.86
N ALA A 124 1.72 6.88 -17.56
CA ALA A 124 2.96 6.43 -16.92
C ALA A 124 2.70 5.86 -15.52
N GLU A 125 1.89 6.54 -14.71
CA GLU A 125 1.50 6.09 -13.36
C GLU A 125 0.70 4.78 -13.39
N MET A 126 -0.27 4.65 -14.30
CA MET A 126 -0.99 3.38 -14.52
C MET A 126 -0.05 2.23 -14.90
N LYS A 127 0.94 2.51 -15.76
CA LYS A 127 1.96 1.52 -16.15
C LYS A 127 2.90 1.23 -14.98
N ALA A 128 3.14 2.16 -14.07
CA ALA A 128 3.86 1.90 -12.84
C ALA A 128 3.10 0.86 -12.00
N TRP A 129 1.85 1.15 -11.61
CA TRP A 129 1.05 0.22 -10.80
C TRP A 129 0.92 -1.18 -11.43
N LYS A 130 0.85 -1.25 -12.77
CA LYS A 130 0.90 -2.52 -13.50
C LYS A 130 2.20 -3.31 -13.24
N ASN A 131 3.37 -2.67 -13.23
CA ASN A 131 4.63 -3.38 -12.99
C ASN A 131 4.75 -3.81 -11.52
N LEU A 132 4.27 -3.00 -10.58
CA LEU A 132 4.26 -3.41 -9.17
C LEU A 132 3.33 -4.61 -8.94
N LYS A 133 2.18 -4.65 -9.62
CA LYS A 133 1.30 -5.82 -9.66
C LYS A 133 2.03 -7.06 -10.19
N LEU A 134 2.65 -6.95 -11.36
CA LEU A 134 3.41 -8.04 -11.98
C LEU A 134 4.56 -8.53 -11.08
N PHE A 135 5.20 -7.62 -10.34
CA PHE A 135 6.19 -7.99 -9.33
C PHE A 135 5.57 -8.90 -8.27
N PHE A 136 4.44 -8.53 -7.67
CA PHE A 136 3.79 -9.35 -6.65
C PHE A 136 3.26 -10.69 -7.19
N GLU A 137 2.72 -10.71 -8.41
CA GLU A 137 2.26 -11.93 -9.07
C GLU A 137 3.42 -12.92 -9.30
N ASN A 138 4.57 -12.43 -9.78
CA ASN A 138 5.72 -13.28 -10.07
C ASN A 138 6.50 -13.70 -8.81
N ASN A 139 6.37 -12.94 -7.71
CA ASN A 139 7.10 -13.17 -6.45
C ASN A 139 6.17 -13.51 -5.28
N PHE A 140 4.97 -14.04 -5.56
CA PHE A 140 3.96 -14.30 -4.52
C PHE A 140 4.48 -15.18 -3.38
N LYS A 141 5.40 -16.12 -3.68
CA LYS A 141 6.03 -17.02 -2.70
C LYS A 141 6.88 -16.30 -1.65
N MET A 142 7.28 -15.04 -1.88
CA MET A 142 8.03 -14.24 -0.90
C MET A 142 7.14 -13.70 0.23
N PHE A 143 5.82 -13.74 0.05
CA PHE A 143 4.85 -13.13 0.95
C PHE A 143 3.80 -14.16 1.41
N PRO A 144 3.22 -13.99 2.60
CA PRO A 144 2.01 -14.71 2.99
C PRO A 144 0.89 -14.52 1.95
N ALA A 145 0.11 -15.57 1.70
CA ALA A 145 -0.88 -15.59 0.62
C ALA A 145 -1.93 -14.47 0.73
N ASN A 146 -2.35 -14.14 1.95
CA ASN A 146 -3.26 -13.03 2.23
C ASN A 146 -2.63 -11.66 1.86
N ILE A 147 -1.38 -11.43 2.25
CA ILE A 147 -0.66 -10.17 1.97
C ILE A 147 -0.38 -10.01 0.48
N SER A 148 0.03 -11.09 -0.20
CA SER A 148 0.26 -11.06 -1.66
C SER A 148 -1.02 -10.72 -2.42
N LYS A 149 -2.14 -11.37 -2.07
CA LYS A 149 -3.45 -11.09 -2.67
C LYS A 149 -3.88 -9.64 -2.44
N GLU A 150 -3.79 -9.16 -1.20
CA GLU A 150 -4.10 -7.76 -0.88
C GLU A 150 -3.22 -6.79 -1.68
N ALA A 151 -1.92 -7.05 -1.81
CA ALA A 151 -1.02 -6.19 -2.57
C ALA A 151 -1.33 -6.16 -4.07
N ILE A 152 -1.67 -7.31 -4.67
CA ILE A 152 -2.06 -7.44 -6.09
C ILE A 152 -3.36 -6.69 -6.36
N GLU A 153 -4.38 -6.90 -5.52
CA GLU A 153 -5.67 -6.19 -5.61
C GLU A 153 -5.50 -4.69 -5.38
N GLY A 154 -4.65 -4.31 -4.42
CA GLY A 154 -4.30 -2.92 -4.13
C GLY A 154 -3.71 -2.22 -5.35
N CYS A 155 -2.76 -2.84 -6.05
CA CYS A 155 -2.20 -2.31 -7.29
C CYS A 155 -3.26 -2.12 -8.39
N ASP A 156 -4.20 -3.05 -8.53
CA ASP A 156 -5.29 -2.93 -9.52
C ASP A 156 -6.24 -1.78 -9.18
N LYS A 157 -6.56 -1.61 -7.89
CA LYS A 157 -7.36 -0.48 -7.39
C LYS A 157 -6.67 0.85 -7.59
N LEU A 158 -5.36 0.93 -7.34
CA LEU A 158 -4.58 2.16 -7.60
C LEU A 158 -4.56 2.50 -9.07
N LYS A 159 -4.29 1.54 -9.95
CA LYS A 159 -4.33 1.74 -11.41
C LYS A 159 -5.70 2.28 -11.87
N LYS A 160 -6.79 1.68 -11.41
CA LYS A 160 -8.16 2.13 -11.74
C LYS A 160 -8.48 3.48 -11.11
N GLY A 161 -8.03 3.71 -9.87
CA GLY A 161 -8.16 4.96 -9.15
C GLY A 161 -7.48 6.12 -9.87
N THR A 162 -6.23 5.94 -10.33
CA THR A 162 -5.49 6.92 -11.12
C THR A 162 -6.23 7.30 -12.40
N LEU A 163 -6.78 6.33 -13.13
CA LEU A 163 -7.55 6.59 -14.36
C LEU A 163 -8.83 7.38 -14.05
N LEU A 164 -9.62 6.96 -13.08
CA LEU A 164 -10.88 7.63 -12.75
C LEU A 164 -10.65 9.02 -12.14
N SER A 165 -9.62 9.18 -11.32
CA SER A 165 -9.21 10.47 -10.75
C SER A 165 -8.70 11.45 -11.82
N SER A 166 -8.14 10.96 -12.93
CA SER A 166 -7.77 11.83 -14.05
C SER A 166 -8.96 12.45 -14.78
N LEU A 167 -10.16 11.85 -14.67
CA LEU A 167 -11.40 12.38 -15.22
C LEU A 167 -12.04 13.37 -14.26
N TRP A 168 -11.25 14.29 -13.72
CA TRP A 168 -11.65 15.23 -12.67
C TRP A 168 -12.77 16.19 -13.10
N PHE A 169 -12.95 16.39 -14.41
CA PHE A 169 -14.08 17.13 -14.97
C PHE A 169 -15.43 16.46 -14.73
N LEU A 170 -15.45 15.17 -14.33
CA LEU A 170 -16.64 14.42 -13.95
C LEU A 170 -16.62 14.13 -12.45
N ILE A 171 -17.61 14.67 -11.72
CA ILE A 171 -17.71 14.55 -10.26
C ILE A 171 -17.78 13.07 -9.81
N VAL A 172 -18.61 12.26 -10.46
CA VAL A 172 -18.82 10.85 -10.07
C VAL A 172 -17.53 10.00 -10.25
N PRO A 173 -16.88 9.98 -11.43
CA PRO A 173 -15.57 9.35 -11.60
C PRO A 173 -14.50 9.85 -10.63
N ALA A 174 -14.45 11.15 -10.33
CA ALA A 174 -13.49 11.70 -9.38
C ALA A 174 -13.66 11.08 -7.97
N ILE A 175 -14.90 10.99 -7.47
CA ILE A 175 -15.21 10.38 -6.17
C ILE A 175 -14.86 8.88 -6.16
N ILE A 176 -15.28 8.13 -7.20
CA ILE A 176 -14.98 6.69 -7.29
C ILE A 176 -13.47 6.47 -7.37
N GLY A 177 -12.77 7.29 -8.15
CA GLY A 177 -11.31 7.26 -8.29
C GLY A 177 -10.61 7.48 -6.96
N PHE A 178 -11.06 8.46 -6.19
CA PHE A 178 -10.56 8.72 -4.83
C PHE A 178 -10.74 7.52 -3.90
N ILE A 179 -11.94 6.94 -3.85
CA ILE A 179 -12.22 5.75 -3.02
C ILE A 179 -11.30 4.59 -3.40
N TYR A 180 -11.09 4.37 -4.70
CA TYR A 180 -10.21 3.32 -5.19
C TYR A 180 -8.75 3.57 -4.84
N GLN A 181 -8.31 4.83 -4.89
CA GLN A 181 -6.95 5.21 -4.52
C GLN A 181 -6.68 4.96 -3.03
N VAL A 182 -7.58 5.42 -2.15
CA VAL A 182 -7.49 5.19 -0.70
C VAL A 182 -7.52 3.69 -0.37
N LYS A 183 -8.47 2.94 -0.93
CA LYS A 183 -8.56 1.49 -0.73
C LYS A 183 -7.29 0.78 -1.20
N GLY A 184 -6.75 1.18 -2.34
CA GLY A 184 -5.51 0.64 -2.88
C GLY A 184 -4.30 0.88 -2.00
N TYR A 185 -4.17 2.08 -1.40
CA TYR A 185 -3.11 2.38 -0.45
C TYR A 185 -3.24 1.56 0.84
N PHE A 186 -4.45 1.38 1.39
CA PHE A 186 -4.65 0.50 2.55
C PHE A 186 -4.35 -0.96 2.26
N MET A 187 -4.68 -1.44 1.06
CA MET A 187 -4.34 -2.79 0.63
C MET A 187 -2.82 -3.00 0.51
N LEU A 188 -2.08 -2.03 -0.05
CA LEU A 188 -0.61 -2.06 -0.03
C LEU A 188 -0.04 -1.89 1.39
N ALA A 189 -0.75 -1.20 2.27
CA ALA A 189 -0.33 -1.04 3.66
C ALA A 189 -0.28 -2.37 4.42
N ALA A 190 -0.98 -3.41 3.96
CA ALA A 190 -0.91 -4.75 4.55
C ALA A 190 0.50 -5.35 4.60
N LEU A 191 1.42 -4.86 3.76
CA LEU A 191 2.84 -5.22 3.81
C LEU A 191 3.49 -4.85 5.14
N ASN A 192 2.95 -3.89 5.91
CA ASN A 192 3.41 -3.59 7.28
C ASN A 192 3.12 -4.71 8.29
N LYS A 193 2.40 -5.75 7.90
CA LYS A 193 2.18 -6.96 8.72
C LYS A 193 3.24 -8.02 8.47
N LEU A 194 4.16 -7.80 7.52
CA LEU A 194 5.33 -8.66 7.36
C LEU A 194 6.18 -8.51 8.62
N SER A 195 6.12 -9.53 9.49
CA SER A 195 6.84 -9.53 10.77
C SER A 195 8.32 -9.22 10.56
N THR A 196 8.81 -8.20 11.26
CA THR A 196 10.24 -7.85 11.32
C THR A 196 11.04 -8.75 12.27
N TYR A 197 10.40 -9.67 12.99
CA TYR A 197 11.08 -10.60 13.90
C TYR A 197 10.55 -12.03 13.78
N ASN A 198 11.45 -13.00 13.98
CA ASN A 198 11.16 -14.42 14.12
C ASN A 198 10.16 -14.65 15.26
N ALA A 199 8.86 -14.56 14.99
CA ALA A 199 7.88 -15.30 15.77
C ALA A 199 7.81 -16.69 15.13
N PRO A 200 8.08 -17.78 15.87
CA PRO A 200 7.70 -19.09 15.37
C PRO A 200 6.22 -19.01 15.00
N GLU A 201 5.88 -19.63 13.89
CA GLU A 201 4.52 -19.85 13.44
C GLU A 201 3.77 -20.68 14.51
N SER A 202 3.37 -20.04 15.60
CA SER A 202 2.26 -20.50 16.42
C SER A 202 1.00 -19.95 15.77
N LEU A 203 0.63 -20.52 14.61
CA LEU A 203 -0.79 -20.76 14.38
C LEU A 203 -1.16 -21.78 15.48
N GLU A 204 -1.73 -21.35 16.60
CA GLU A 204 -3.17 -21.07 16.67
C GLU A 204 -3.96 -22.11 15.86
N LEU A 205 -3.83 -23.36 16.30
CA LEU A 205 -4.94 -24.29 16.19
C LEU A 205 -6.07 -23.75 17.07
N GLN A 206 -6.92 -22.95 16.43
CA GLN A 206 -8.29 -22.57 16.77
C GLN A 206 -8.82 -23.21 18.07
N THR A 207 -8.75 -22.46 19.18
CA THR A 207 -9.66 -22.70 20.31
C THR A 207 -11.02 -22.11 19.93
N THR A 208 -11.85 -22.91 19.26
CA THR A 208 -13.30 -22.72 19.30
C THR A 208 -13.72 -22.68 20.75
N LEU A 209 -14.19 -21.52 21.21
CA LEU A 209 -14.74 -21.30 22.54
C LEU A 209 -15.95 -22.25 22.75
N PRO A 210 -15.90 -23.25 23.65
CA PRO A 210 -17.07 -24.05 23.95
C PRO A 210 -17.97 -23.29 24.93
N LYS A 211 -19.25 -23.21 24.58
CA LYS A 211 -20.36 -22.77 25.44
C LYS A 211 -20.31 -23.55 26.77
N PRO A 212 -20.56 -22.92 27.95
CA PRO A 212 -20.49 -23.64 29.22
C PRO A 212 -21.64 -24.65 29.30
N GLN A 213 -21.30 -25.94 29.29
CA GLN A 213 -22.18 -27.03 29.67
C GLN A 213 -21.85 -27.49 31.10
N PRO A 214 -22.86 -27.92 31.87
CA PRO A 214 -22.73 -28.19 33.28
C PRO A 214 -21.88 -29.42 33.56
N ILE A 215 -21.13 -29.31 34.66
CA ILE A 215 -20.18 -30.26 35.24
C ILE A 215 -20.82 -31.65 35.33
N ASN A 216 -20.21 -32.62 34.65
CA ASN A 216 -20.37 -34.04 34.96
C ASN A 216 -19.00 -34.70 35.07
N ASN A 217 -18.84 -35.43 36.18
CA ASN A 217 -17.67 -36.18 36.62
C ASN A 217 -16.95 -36.93 35.49
N LEU A 218 -15.64 -36.71 35.37
CA LEU A 218 -14.72 -37.71 34.83
C LEU A 218 -13.36 -37.52 35.52
N GLU A 219 -13.00 -38.49 36.37
CA GLU A 219 -11.67 -38.64 36.96
C GLU A 219 -10.60 -38.53 35.86
N ARG A 220 -9.86 -37.42 35.87
CA ARG A 220 -8.76 -37.19 34.95
C ARG A 220 -7.57 -37.97 35.51
N ASN A 221 -7.25 -39.11 34.89
CA ASN A 221 -6.00 -39.83 35.12
C ASN A 221 -4.83 -38.92 34.68
N ILE A 222 -4.23 -38.20 35.63
CA ILE A 222 -3.10 -37.30 35.37
C ILE A 222 -1.85 -38.19 35.22
N ASN A 223 -1.50 -38.52 33.99
CA ASN A 223 -0.34 -39.38 33.68
C ASN A 223 1.01 -38.63 33.71
N PHE A 224 1.13 -37.49 34.41
CA PHE A 224 2.36 -36.70 34.46
C PHE A 224 2.62 -36.12 35.85
N CYS A 225 3.88 -36.17 36.30
CA CYS A 225 4.31 -35.59 37.56
C CYS A 225 4.21 -34.05 37.51
N PRO A 226 3.52 -33.39 38.44
CA PRO A 226 3.37 -31.93 38.45
C PRO A 226 4.69 -31.20 38.79
N SER A 227 5.64 -31.85 39.46
CA SER A 227 6.90 -31.23 39.86
C SER A 227 7.97 -31.26 38.78
N CYS A 228 8.03 -32.31 37.95
CA CYS A 228 9.10 -32.50 36.97
C CYS A 228 8.63 -32.80 35.54
N GLY A 229 7.32 -32.98 35.33
CA GLY A 229 6.74 -33.29 34.02
C GLY A 229 6.94 -34.72 33.53
N ALA A 230 7.52 -35.61 34.34
CA ALA A 230 7.74 -37.01 33.96
C ALA A 230 6.43 -37.77 33.79
N LYS A 231 6.35 -38.63 32.75
CA LYS A 231 5.19 -39.50 32.51
C LYS A 231 5.09 -40.58 33.59
N LEU A 232 3.92 -40.70 34.21
CA LEU A 232 3.62 -41.66 35.27
C LEU A 232 3.06 -42.93 34.64
N SER A 233 3.68 -44.06 34.98
CA SER A 233 3.26 -45.39 34.57
C SER A 233 2.48 -46.04 35.72
N GLY A 234 1.20 -45.65 35.89
CA GLY A 234 0.28 -46.25 36.86
C GLY A 234 0.19 -45.52 38.21
N PRO A 235 -0.58 -46.09 39.17
CA PRO A 235 -0.94 -45.46 40.45
C PRO A 235 0.22 -45.53 41.47
N ALA A 236 1.33 -44.88 41.17
CA ALA A 236 2.45 -44.74 42.11
C ALA A 236 2.24 -43.50 43.00
N LYS A 237 2.37 -43.65 44.32
CA LYS A 237 2.29 -42.52 45.28
C LYS A 237 3.47 -41.54 45.18
N TYR A 238 4.59 -41.96 44.59
CA TYR A 238 5.80 -41.13 44.46
C TYR A 238 6.36 -41.21 43.06
N CYS A 239 6.90 -40.10 42.56
CA CYS A 239 7.55 -40.04 41.27
C CYS A 239 8.92 -40.74 41.32
N PHE A 240 9.14 -41.70 40.43
CA PHE A 240 10.41 -42.44 40.36
C PHE A 240 11.61 -41.58 39.98
N LEU A 241 11.40 -40.42 39.34
CA LEU A 241 12.48 -39.54 38.88
C LEU A 241 12.89 -38.49 39.91
N CYS A 242 11.93 -37.89 40.62
CA CYS A 242 12.20 -36.76 41.52
C CYS A 242 11.79 -37.03 42.98
N GLY A 243 11.19 -38.17 43.28
CA GLY A 243 10.77 -38.54 44.64
C GLY A 243 9.60 -37.72 45.19
N SER A 244 8.99 -36.84 44.40
CA SER A 244 7.84 -36.04 44.85
C SER A 244 6.59 -36.91 44.98
N GLU A 245 5.77 -36.59 45.99
CA GLU A 245 4.48 -37.24 46.20
C GLU A 245 3.50 -36.86 45.07
N ILE A 246 2.84 -37.87 44.52
CA ILE A 246 1.82 -37.74 43.48
C ILE A 246 0.49 -37.91 44.22
N SER A 247 -0.14 -36.79 44.60
CA SER A 247 -1.50 -36.77 45.17
C SER A 247 -2.56 -37.24 44.18
#